data_AF-A0A2Z2DPB7-F1
#
_entry.id   AF-A0A2Z2DPB7-F1
#
_cell.length_a   1.000
_cell.length_b   1.000
_cell.length_c   1.000
_cell.angle_alpha   90.00
_cell.angle_beta   90.00
_cell.angle_gamma   90.00
#
_symmetry.space_group_name_H-M   'P 1'
#
loop_
_entity.id
_entity.type
_entity.pdbx_description
1 polymer ?
#
loop_
_entity_poly.entity_id
_entity_poly.type
_entity_poly.pdbx_seq_one_letter_code
_entity_poly.pdbx_strand_id
1 'polypeptide(L)'
;WRDPVSWRQGVTVIAVCFLVFFALTGMLWVQTYLYAPSGTLDRTFLRYGSDPLSIYGMLAASLLISPGPLLEELGWRGFALPQLLKKFAPLTAAVILGTMWWAWHLPRDLPAMFSGEPGAAWGVIVKQFAIAPGMIAGTIIAVFVCNKLGGSLWGGLLTHAIH
;
A
#
# COMPACT_ATOMS: atom_id res chain seq x y z
N TRP A 1 8.49 -20.82 -3.17
CA TRP A 1 7.27 -19.99 -3.09
C TRP A 1 6.17 -20.91 -2.62
N ARG A 2 5.59 -20.66 -1.43
CA ARG A 2 4.69 -21.58 -0.68
C ARG A 2 5.37 -22.68 0.14
N ASP A 3 6.56 -22.41 0.63
CA ASP A 3 7.17 -23.30 1.62
C ASP A 3 6.32 -23.25 2.91
N PRO A 4 6.22 -24.37 3.66
CA PRO A 4 5.49 -24.39 4.92
C PRO A 4 5.98 -23.27 5.86
N VAL A 5 5.04 -22.47 6.35
CA VAL A 5 5.35 -21.37 7.27
C VAL A 5 4.99 -21.79 8.68
N SER A 6 5.95 -21.69 9.61
CA SER A 6 5.66 -21.91 11.03
C SER A 6 4.78 -20.78 11.58
N TRP A 7 3.94 -21.08 12.57
CA TRP A 7 3.12 -20.06 13.23
C TRP A 7 3.96 -18.91 13.79
N ARG A 8 5.19 -19.20 14.29
CA ARG A 8 6.12 -18.19 14.80
C ARG A 8 6.51 -17.21 13.70
N GLN A 9 6.92 -17.72 12.54
CA GLN A 9 7.25 -16.90 11.39
C GLN A 9 6.06 -16.06 10.93
N GLY A 10 4.86 -16.66 10.85
CA GLY A 10 3.64 -15.94 10.50
C GLY A 10 3.37 -14.77 11.44
N VAL A 11 3.35 -15.02 12.76
CA VAL A 11 3.14 -13.99 13.79
C VAL A 11 4.22 -12.92 13.74
N THR A 12 5.49 -13.29 13.57
CA THR A 12 6.60 -12.32 13.47
C THR A 12 6.43 -11.38 12.28
N VAL A 13 6.13 -11.92 11.10
CA VAL A 13 5.93 -11.09 9.90
C VAL A 13 4.74 -10.14 10.08
N ILE A 14 3.62 -10.64 10.62
CA ILE A 14 2.45 -9.81 10.91
C ILE A 14 2.81 -8.70 11.90
N ALA A 15 3.45 -9.04 13.02
CA ALA A 15 3.85 -8.06 14.04
C ALA A 15 4.79 -6.99 13.49
N VAL A 16 5.73 -7.36 12.62
CA VAL A 16 6.62 -6.41 11.94
C VAL A 16 5.82 -5.48 11.03
N CYS A 17 4.87 -5.99 10.25
CA CYS A 17 4.01 -5.13 9.41
C CYS A 17 3.22 -4.12 10.25
N PHE A 18 2.60 -4.55 11.36
CA PHE A 18 1.90 -3.64 12.27
C PHE A 18 2.84 -2.60 12.89
N LEU A 19 4.02 -3.01 13.35
CA LEU A 19 5.01 -2.10 13.92
C LEU A 19 5.45 -1.04 12.91
N VAL A 20 5.77 -1.46 11.68
CA VAL A 20 6.17 -0.54 10.60
C VAL A 20 5.03 0.40 10.25
N PHE A 21 3.81 -0.11 10.11
CA PHE A 21 2.62 0.69 9.82
C PHE A 21 2.39 1.79 10.87
N PHE A 22 2.44 1.44 12.16
CA PHE A 22 2.27 2.41 13.24
C PHE A 22 3.43 3.39 13.34
N ALA A 23 4.67 2.94 13.11
CA ALA A 23 5.84 3.82 13.11
C ALA A 23 5.76 4.86 11.97
N LEU A 24 5.44 4.42 10.74
CA LEU A 24 5.29 5.32 9.59
C LEU A 24 4.12 6.30 9.79
N THR A 25 2.97 5.81 10.28
CA THR A 25 1.80 6.65 10.56
C THR A 25 2.13 7.69 11.64
N GLY A 26 2.78 7.29 12.72
CA GLY A 26 3.21 8.18 13.79
C GLY A 26 4.19 9.25 13.29
N MET A 27 5.18 8.85 12.48
CA MET A 27 6.13 9.81 11.86
C MET A 27 5.40 10.79 10.94
N LEU A 28 4.46 10.33 10.12
CA LEU A 28 3.66 11.19 9.24
C LEU A 28 2.83 12.18 10.05
N TRP A 29 2.26 11.77 11.19
CA TRP A 29 1.48 12.63 12.07
C TRP A 29 2.35 13.67 12.75
N VAL A 30 3.53 13.28 13.26
CA VAL A 30 4.51 14.23 13.82
C VAL A 30 4.94 15.23 12.76
N GLN A 31 5.26 14.78 11.56
CA GLN A 31 5.61 15.66 10.44
C GLN A 31 4.46 16.62 10.10
N THR A 32 3.23 16.11 10.05
CA THR A 32 2.04 16.94 9.77
C THR A 32 1.82 17.98 10.86
N TYR A 33 1.95 17.59 12.13
CA TYR A 33 1.82 18.50 13.26
C TYR A 33 2.88 19.62 13.24
N LEU A 34 4.11 19.30 12.87
CA LEU A 34 5.23 20.25 12.87
C LEU A 34 5.23 21.20 11.67
N TYR A 35 4.76 20.74 10.50
CA TYR A 35 5.00 21.45 9.23
C TYR A 35 3.73 21.79 8.45
N ALA A 36 2.57 21.19 8.76
CA ALA A 36 1.33 21.49 8.06
C ALA A 36 0.53 22.61 8.74
N PRO A 37 -0.37 23.31 8.02
CA PRO A 37 -1.25 24.30 8.60
C PRO A 37 -2.06 23.74 9.78
N SER A 38 -2.31 24.58 10.79
CA SER A 38 -3.17 24.24 11.93
C SER A 38 -4.53 23.74 11.45
N GLY A 39 -4.99 22.62 12.01
CA GLY A 39 -6.26 22.00 11.64
C GLY A 39 -6.17 20.92 10.57
N THR A 40 -4.99 20.67 9.99
CA THR A 40 -4.79 19.58 9.01
C THR A 40 -5.17 18.20 9.58
N LEU A 41 -4.93 17.97 10.87
CA LEU A 41 -5.27 16.72 11.56
C LEU A 41 -6.72 16.65 12.05
N ASP A 42 -7.50 17.74 11.98
CA ASP A 42 -8.86 17.78 12.53
C ASP A 42 -9.77 16.76 11.86
N ARG A 43 -9.62 16.58 10.53
CA ARG A 43 -10.36 15.55 9.78
C ARG A 43 -10.06 14.14 10.27
N THR A 44 -8.82 13.89 10.70
CA THR A 44 -8.40 12.61 11.25
C THR A 44 -9.05 12.38 12.60
N PHE A 45 -9.01 13.37 13.50
CA PHE A 45 -9.67 13.27 14.81
C PHE A 45 -11.20 13.17 14.71
N LEU A 46 -11.81 13.85 13.73
CA LEU A 46 -13.24 13.70 13.44
C LEU A 46 -13.60 12.31 12.92
N ARG A 47 -12.71 11.68 12.14
CA ARG A 47 -12.95 10.36 11.55
C ARG A 47 -12.71 9.21 12.53
N TYR A 48 -11.70 9.32 13.38
CA TYR A 48 -11.20 8.22 14.23
C TYR A 48 -11.42 8.46 15.74
N GLY A 49 -11.96 9.62 16.11
CA GLY A 49 -12.09 10.06 17.50
C GLY A 49 -10.86 10.81 18.01
N SER A 50 -10.97 11.35 19.21
CA SER A 50 -9.88 12.04 19.92
C SER A 50 -9.15 11.16 20.94
N ASP A 51 -9.70 9.96 21.23
CA ASP A 51 -9.08 9.02 22.15
C ASP A 51 -7.99 8.19 21.44
N PRO A 52 -6.77 8.07 22.02
CA PRO A 52 -5.70 7.29 21.42
C PRO A 52 -6.07 5.82 21.14
N LEU A 53 -6.83 5.16 22.01
CA LEU A 53 -7.19 3.75 21.80
C LEU A 53 -8.14 3.59 20.61
N SER A 54 -9.13 4.47 20.45
CA SER A 54 -10.02 4.45 19.29
C SER A 54 -9.26 4.67 17.99
N ILE A 55 -8.33 5.64 17.98
CA ILE A 55 -7.48 5.95 16.83
C ILE A 55 -6.64 4.73 16.43
N TYR A 56 -5.83 4.20 17.35
CA TYR A 56 -4.93 3.09 17.04
C TYR A 56 -5.70 1.80 16.74
N GLY A 57 -6.83 1.57 17.41
CA GLY A 57 -7.73 0.45 17.13
C GLY A 57 -8.32 0.51 15.72
N MET A 58 -8.81 1.69 15.29
CA MET A 58 -9.34 1.87 13.94
C MET A 58 -8.25 1.81 12.86
N LEU A 59 -7.05 2.33 13.13
CA LEU A 59 -5.90 2.21 12.23
C LEU A 59 -5.49 0.75 12.06
N ALA A 60 -5.39 -0.03 13.14
CA ALA A 60 -5.15 -1.48 13.09
C ALA A 60 -6.23 -2.21 12.28
N ALA A 61 -7.50 -1.88 12.52
CA ALA A 61 -8.60 -2.46 11.76
C ALA A 61 -8.48 -2.11 10.26
N SER A 62 -8.17 -0.85 9.93
CA SER A 62 -8.05 -0.41 8.54
C SER A 62 -6.97 -1.17 7.76
N LEU A 63 -5.89 -1.59 8.41
CA LEU A 63 -4.83 -2.43 7.82
C LEU A 63 -5.37 -3.80 7.34
N LEU A 64 -6.44 -4.30 7.95
CA LEU A 64 -6.99 -5.65 7.68
C LEU A 64 -8.31 -5.63 6.91
N ILE A 65 -9.13 -4.60 7.08
CA ILE A 65 -10.51 -4.59 6.58
C ILE A 65 -10.83 -3.40 5.68
N SER A 66 -9.82 -2.63 5.23
CA SER A 66 -10.06 -1.56 4.26
C SER A 66 -10.54 -2.16 2.93
N PRO A 67 -11.75 -1.80 2.44
CA PRO A 67 -12.35 -2.45 1.27
C PRO A 67 -11.52 -2.29 -0.01
N GLY A 68 -10.86 -1.14 -0.20
CA GLY A 68 -10.02 -0.90 -1.38
C GLY A 68 -8.87 -1.91 -1.46
N PRO A 69 -7.92 -1.87 -0.51
CA PRO A 69 -6.83 -2.84 -0.43
C PRO A 69 -7.31 -4.29 -0.44
N LEU A 70 -8.36 -4.62 0.30
CA LEU A 70 -8.88 -6.00 0.34
C LEU A 70 -9.32 -6.49 -1.05
N LEU A 71 -10.08 -5.68 -1.78
CA LEU A 71 -10.58 -6.05 -3.10
C LEU A 71 -9.47 -6.03 -4.16
N GLU A 72 -8.56 -5.07 -4.08
CA GLU A 72 -7.41 -4.99 -4.99
C GLU A 72 -6.47 -6.18 -4.83
N GLU A 73 -6.14 -6.56 -3.59
CA GLU A 73 -5.21 -7.65 -3.32
C GLU A 73 -5.72 -9.01 -3.82
N LEU A 74 -7.04 -9.24 -3.79
CA LEU A 74 -7.66 -10.44 -4.35
C LEU A 74 -7.32 -10.60 -5.85
N GLY A 75 -7.34 -9.50 -6.60
CA GLY A 75 -6.97 -9.48 -8.01
C GLY A 75 -5.46 -9.55 -8.23
N TRP A 76 -4.70 -8.66 -7.60
CA TRP A 76 -3.27 -8.51 -7.88
C TRP A 76 -2.43 -9.66 -7.33
N ARG A 77 -2.52 -9.92 -6.02
CA ARG A 77 -1.68 -10.91 -5.34
C ARG A 77 -2.39 -12.26 -5.19
N GLY A 78 -3.72 -12.26 -5.15
CA GLY A 78 -4.56 -13.46 -5.11
C GLY A 78 -4.68 -14.18 -6.46
N PHE A 79 -4.71 -13.43 -7.58
CA PHE A 79 -4.87 -14.01 -8.92
C PHE A 79 -3.70 -13.74 -9.86
N ALA A 80 -3.36 -12.48 -10.16
CA ALA A 80 -2.40 -12.12 -11.21
C ALA A 80 -0.97 -12.58 -10.88
N LEU A 81 -0.50 -12.34 -9.65
CA LEU A 81 0.83 -12.75 -9.20
C LEU A 81 1.08 -14.26 -9.36
N PRO A 82 0.20 -15.18 -8.91
CA PRO A 82 0.33 -16.60 -9.19
C PRO A 82 0.47 -16.95 -10.68
N GLN A 83 -0.19 -16.24 -11.58
CA GLN A 83 -0.04 -16.49 -13.03
C GLN A 83 1.31 -16.00 -13.56
N LEU A 84 1.79 -14.84 -13.09
CA LEU A 84 3.10 -14.30 -13.46
C LEU A 84 4.23 -15.21 -12.96
N LEU A 85 4.13 -15.75 -11.74
CA LEU A 85 5.12 -16.64 -11.15
C LEU A 85 5.24 -18.01 -11.87
N LYS A 86 4.25 -18.40 -12.68
CA LYS A 86 4.37 -19.60 -13.55
C LYS A 86 5.35 -19.38 -14.71
N LYS A 87 5.64 -18.13 -15.07
CA LYS A 87 6.40 -17.75 -16.27
C LYS A 87 7.67 -16.97 -15.96
N PHE A 88 7.70 -16.25 -14.83
CA PHE A 88 8.76 -15.32 -14.48
C PHE A 88 9.30 -15.59 -13.09
N ALA A 89 10.57 -15.23 -12.87
CA ALA A 89 11.17 -15.22 -11.54
C ALA A 89 10.45 -14.20 -10.62
N PRO A 90 10.48 -14.39 -9.29
CA PRO A 90 9.80 -13.53 -8.31
C PRO A 90 9.98 -12.03 -8.51
N LEU A 91 11.21 -11.57 -8.72
CA LEU A 91 11.51 -10.15 -8.90
C LEU A 91 10.89 -9.61 -10.20
N THR A 92 11.04 -10.34 -11.31
CA THR A 92 10.46 -9.96 -12.60
C THR A 92 8.93 -9.95 -12.54
N ALA A 93 8.31 -10.95 -11.91
CA ALA A 93 6.87 -10.99 -11.67
C ALA A 93 6.40 -9.78 -10.85
N ALA A 94 7.15 -9.38 -9.83
CA ALA A 94 6.83 -8.23 -8.99
C ALA A 94 6.94 -6.90 -9.76
N VAL A 95 7.98 -6.73 -10.58
CA VAL A 95 8.15 -5.53 -11.41
C VAL A 95 7.01 -5.42 -12.43
N ILE A 96 6.67 -6.51 -13.13
CA ILE A 96 5.55 -6.53 -14.08
C ILE A 96 4.25 -6.17 -13.36
N LEU A 97 3.98 -6.81 -12.22
CA LEU A 97 2.77 -6.56 -11.44
C LEU A 97 2.71 -5.12 -10.92
N GLY A 98 3.83 -4.56 -10.46
CA GLY A 98 3.91 -3.18 -9.99
C GLY A 98 3.65 -2.17 -11.10
N THR A 99 4.15 -2.43 -12.32
CA THR A 99 3.83 -1.63 -13.50
C THR A 99 2.36 -1.74 -13.89
N MET A 100 1.76 -2.93 -13.85
CA MET A 100 0.34 -3.12 -14.11
C MET A 100 -0.53 -2.38 -13.08
N TRP A 101 -0.13 -2.44 -11.81
CA TRP A 101 -0.85 -1.77 -10.72
C TRP A 101 -0.72 -0.24 -10.81
N TRP A 102 0.45 0.28 -11.16
CA TRP A 102 0.61 1.70 -11.50
C TRP A 102 -0.30 2.11 -12.67
N ALA A 103 -0.29 1.34 -13.76
CA ALA A 103 -1.11 1.62 -14.93
C ALA A 103 -2.62 1.61 -14.61
N TRP A 104 -3.06 0.74 -13.69
CA TRP A 104 -4.44 0.70 -13.19
C TRP A 104 -4.89 2.02 -12.55
N HIS A 105 -3.97 2.79 -11.96
CA HIS A 105 -4.30 4.09 -11.36
C HIS A 105 -4.29 5.24 -12.37
N LEU A 106 -3.71 5.09 -13.56
CA LEU A 106 -3.63 6.17 -14.56
C LEU A 106 -4.98 6.79 -14.94
N PRO A 107 -6.06 6.01 -15.17
CA PRO A 107 -7.37 6.56 -15.56
C PRO A 107 -7.89 7.64 -14.62
N ARG A 108 -7.55 7.57 -13.32
CA ARG A 108 -7.98 8.56 -12.32
C ARG A 108 -7.38 9.95 -12.57
N ASP A 109 -6.19 9.99 -13.17
CA ASP A 109 -5.39 11.21 -13.36
C ASP A 109 -5.61 11.81 -14.77
N LEU A 110 -6.21 11.05 -15.69
CA LEU A 110 -6.51 11.53 -17.05
C LEU A 110 -7.43 12.77 -17.10
N PRO A 111 -8.51 12.87 -16.30
CA PRO A 111 -9.35 14.07 -16.33
C PRO A 111 -8.58 15.34 -15.97
N ALA A 112 -7.67 15.26 -14.99
CA ALA A 112 -6.80 16.38 -14.62
C ALA A 112 -5.77 16.68 -15.72
N MET A 113 -5.25 15.65 -16.38
CA MET A 113 -4.31 15.81 -17.49
C MET A 113 -4.94 16.54 -18.69
N PHE A 114 -6.22 16.28 -18.96
CA PHE A 114 -6.97 16.83 -20.09
C PHE A 114 -7.91 17.98 -19.72
N SER A 115 -7.76 18.59 -18.54
CA SER A 115 -8.64 19.67 -18.08
C SER A 115 -8.49 20.98 -18.85
N GLY A 116 -7.38 21.16 -19.57
CA GLY A 116 -7.03 22.41 -20.25
C GLY A 116 -6.41 23.47 -19.34
N GLU A 117 -6.33 23.20 -18.02
CA GLU A 117 -5.70 24.10 -17.06
C GLU A 117 -4.19 24.24 -17.35
N PRO A 118 -3.64 25.47 -17.36
CA PRO A 118 -2.23 25.70 -17.60
C PRO A 118 -1.34 24.88 -16.65
N GLY A 119 -0.45 24.05 -17.23
CA GLY A 119 0.49 23.22 -16.48
C GLY A 119 -0.08 21.92 -15.91
N ALA A 120 -1.38 21.64 -16.04
CA ALA A 120 -1.99 20.44 -15.46
C ALA A 120 -1.42 19.13 -16.04
N ALA A 121 -1.25 19.07 -17.37
CA ALA A 121 -0.65 17.90 -18.03
C ALA A 121 0.77 17.62 -17.53
N TRP A 122 1.59 18.68 -17.39
CA TRP A 122 2.95 18.56 -16.86
C TRP A 122 2.96 18.11 -15.40
N GLY A 123 2.07 18.68 -14.57
CA GLY A 123 1.90 18.27 -13.18
C GLY A 123 1.55 16.79 -13.04
N VAL A 124 0.65 16.28 -13.89
CA VAL A 124 0.30 14.84 -13.91
C VAL A 124 1.51 14.00 -14.34
N ILE A 125 2.24 14.39 -15.38
CA ILE A 125 3.43 13.65 -15.85
C ILE A 125 4.48 13.55 -14.74
N VAL A 126 4.83 14.66 -14.09
CA VAL A 126 5.80 14.69 -12.99
C VAL A 126 5.32 13.81 -11.83
N LYS A 127 4.04 13.89 -11.48
CA LYS A 127 3.43 13.00 -10.49
C LYS A 127 3.61 11.53 -10.87
N GLN A 128 3.37 11.15 -12.14
CA GLN A 128 3.52 9.76 -12.59
C GLN A 128 4.96 9.26 -12.47
N PHE A 129 5.95 10.08 -12.85
CA PHE A 129 7.36 9.75 -12.69
C PHE A 129 7.76 9.53 -11.23
N ALA A 130 7.15 10.26 -10.30
CA ALA A 130 7.39 10.09 -8.87
C ALA A 130 6.71 8.83 -8.29
N ILE A 131 5.45 8.54 -8.68
CA ILE A 131 4.69 7.44 -8.06
C ILE A 131 5.00 6.06 -8.67
N ALA A 132 5.37 5.98 -9.95
CA ALA A 132 5.60 4.70 -10.62
C ALA A 132 6.71 3.87 -9.95
N PRO A 133 7.90 4.42 -9.64
CA PRO A 133 8.93 3.70 -8.90
C PRO A 133 8.45 3.25 -7.51
N GLY A 134 7.67 4.08 -6.83
CA GLY A 134 7.09 3.78 -5.51
C GLY A 134 6.15 2.57 -5.56
N MET A 135 5.28 2.51 -6.56
CA MET A 135 4.34 1.38 -6.75
C MET A 135 5.06 0.08 -7.13
N ILE A 136 6.12 0.17 -7.94
CA ILE A 136 6.96 -0.98 -8.27
C ILE A 136 7.69 -1.48 -7.02
N ALA A 137 8.35 -0.58 -6.28
CA ALA A 137 9.06 -0.91 -5.04
C ALA A 137 8.11 -1.51 -3.99
N GLY A 138 6.93 -0.89 -3.79
CA GLY A 138 5.89 -1.39 -2.89
C GLY A 138 5.41 -2.78 -3.29
N THR A 139 5.27 -3.06 -4.59
CA THR A 139 4.90 -4.39 -5.09
C THR A 139 6.01 -5.42 -4.86
N ILE A 140 7.28 -5.05 -5.01
CA ILE A 140 8.42 -5.94 -4.68
C ILE A 140 8.39 -6.32 -3.20
N ILE A 141 8.15 -5.36 -2.31
CA ILE A 141 8.03 -5.59 -0.87
C ILE A 141 6.82 -6.50 -0.58
N ALA A 142 5.65 -6.22 -1.17
CA ALA A 142 4.45 -7.03 -1.00
C ALA A 142 4.66 -8.49 -1.43
N VAL A 143 5.28 -8.69 -2.60
CA VAL A 143 5.67 -10.01 -3.13
C VAL A 143 6.61 -10.74 -2.16
N PHE A 144 7.59 -10.04 -1.61
CA PHE A 144 8.50 -10.60 -0.61
C PHE A 144 7.76 -11.04 0.67
N VAL A 145 6.86 -10.20 1.20
CA VAL A 145 6.07 -10.52 2.40
C VAL A 145 5.10 -11.67 2.13
N CYS A 146 4.44 -11.70 0.98
CA CYS A 146 3.63 -12.84 0.54
C CYS A 146 4.46 -14.13 0.55
N ASN A 147 5.69 -14.11 0.03
CA ASN A 147 6.56 -15.28 0.04
C ASN A 147 6.95 -15.71 1.46
N LYS A 148 7.23 -14.76 2.36
CA LYS A 148 7.49 -15.03 3.79
C LYS A 148 6.26 -15.59 4.51
N LEU A 149 5.06 -15.40 3.99
CA LEU A 149 3.82 -15.98 4.49
C LEU A 149 3.32 -17.16 3.64
N GLY A 150 4.21 -17.84 2.90
CA GLY A 150 3.86 -19.06 2.18
C GLY A 150 2.94 -18.82 0.98
N GLY A 151 2.99 -17.62 0.41
CA GLY A 151 2.12 -17.17 -0.67
C GLY A 151 0.73 -16.73 -0.22
N SER A 152 0.55 -16.45 1.08
CA SER A 152 -0.71 -15.95 1.63
C SER A 152 -1.05 -14.55 1.12
N LEU A 153 -2.33 -14.34 0.81
CA LEU A 153 -2.89 -13.03 0.45
C LEU A 153 -2.67 -11.98 1.54
N TRP A 154 -2.64 -12.39 2.80
CA TRP A 154 -2.46 -11.49 3.94
C TRP A 154 -1.14 -10.70 3.85
N GLY A 155 -0.10 -11.25 3.22
CA GLY A 155 1.15 -10.52 3.01
C GLY A 155 0.99 -9.30 2.09
N GLY A 156 0.16 -9.47 1.06
CA GLY A 156 -0.22 -8.40 0.16
C GLY A 156 -1.04 -7.34 0.88
N LEU A 157 -2.05 -7.76 1.65
CA LEU A 157 -2.92 -6.83 2.38
C LEU A 157 -2.21 -6.05 3.49
N LEU A 158 -1.36 -6.72 4.27
CA LEU A 158 -0.59 -6.08 5.35
C LEU A 158 0.43 -5.09 4.82
N THR A 159 0.97 -5.33 3.62
CA THR A 159 1.81 -4.33 2.96
C THR A 159 0.98 -3.26 2.27
N HIS A 160 -0.24 -3.63 1.83
CA HIS A 160 -1.37 -2.83 1.33
C HIS A 160 -1.37 -1.38 1.83
N ALA A 161 -1.62 -1.29 3.13
CA ALA A 161 -1.81 -0.01 3.80
C ALA A 161 -0.51 0.61 4.34
N ILE A 162 0.66 0.11 3.93
CA ILE A 162 1.99 0.65 4.31
C ILE A 162 2.56 1.59 3.21
N HIS A 163 1.95 1.63 2.01
CA HIS A 163 2.38 2.50 0.89
C HIS A 163 1.63 3.82 0.78
#